data_AF-R9M828-F1
#
_entry.id   AF-R9M828-F1
#
_cell.length_a   1.000
_cell.length_b   1.000
_cell.length_c   1.000
_cell.angle_alpha   90.00
_cell.angle_beta   90.00
_cell.angle_gamma   90.00
#
_symmetry.space_group_name_H-M   'P 1'
#
loop_
_entity.id
_entity.type
_entity.pdbx_description
1 polymer ?
#
loop_
_entity_poly.entity_id
_entity_poly.type
_entity_poly.pdbx_seq_one_letter_code
_entity_poly.pdbx_strand_id
1 'polypeptide(L)' 'MLVEDIKRGLIARVVVYKLDRISRSILDFANMMALFQEYNVEFISSTEKFDTSTPMGRAMLNICIVFAQLE' A
#
# COMPACT_ATOMS: atom_id res chain seq x y z
N MET A 1 2.38 -15.85 -6.66
CA MET A 1 1.26 -14.89 -6.93
C MET A 1 1.47 -13.66 -6.05
N LEU A 2 1.72 -12.47 -6.63
CA LEU A 2 2.12 -11.17 -6.03
C LEU A 2 2.68 -11.20 -4.59
N VAL A 3 1.84 -11.44 -3.59
CA VAL A 3 2.21 -11.55 -2.16
C VAL A 3 3.37 -12.52 -1.93
N GLU A 4 3.36 -13.67 -2.61
CA GLU A 4 4.44 -14.65 -2.50
C GLU A 4 5.76 -14.15 -3.07
N ASP A 5 5.71 -13.41 -4.18
CA ASP A 5 6.89 -12.83 -4.83
C ASP A 5 7.46 -11.67 -4.00
N ILE A 6 6.59 -10.92 -3.31
CA ILE A 6 6.97 -9.93 -2.29
C ILE A 6 7.70 -10.62 -1.12
N LYS A 7 7.12 -11.69 -0.57
CA LYS A 7 7.74 -12.44 0.55
C LYS A 7 9.09 -13.06 0.18
N ARG A 8 9.28 -13.41 -1.10
CA ARG A 8 10.55 -13.90 -1.65
C ARG A 8 11.55 -12.79 -1.96
N GLY A 9 11.20 -11.51 -1.76
CA GLY A 9 12.05 -10.36 -2.07
C GLY A 9 12.24 -10.10 -3.56
N LEU A 10 11.38 -10.65 -4.41
CA LEU A 10 11.46 -10.50 -5.87
C LEU A 10 10.83 -9.19 -6.36
N ILE A 11 10.06 -8.51 -5.50
CA ILE A 11 9.32 -7.30 -5.82
C ILE A 11 9.73 -6.21 -4.83
N ALA A 12 10.31 -5.13 -5.35
CA ALA A 12 10.67 -3.95 -4.56
C ALA A 12 9.62 -2.83 -4.66
N ARG A 13 8.78 -2.85 -5.70
CA ARG A 13 7.80 -1.78 -5.95
C ARG A 13 6.57 -2.31 -6.66
N VAL A 14 5.40 -1.87 -6.20
CA VAL A 14 4.09 -2.12 -6.80
C VAL A 14 3.53 -0.80 -7.31
N VAL A 15 3.20 -0.75 -8.61
CA VAL A 15 2.63 0.44 -9.25
C VAL A 15 1.22 0.11 -9.73
N VAL A 16 0.25 0.94 -9.37
CA VAL A 16 -1.13 0.81 -9.81
C VAL A 16 -1.59 2.07 -10.53
N TYR A 17 -2.54 1.91 -11.46
CA TYR A 17 -3.10 3.04 -12.17
C TYR A 17 -3.93 3.93 -11.23
N LYS A 18 -4.89 3.31 -10.53
CA LYS A 18 -5.80 3.93 -9.55
C LYS A 18 -5.86 3.10 -8.28
N LEU A 19 -6.04 3.75 -7.12
CA LEU A 19 -6.21 3.07 -5.83
C LEU A 19 -7.39 2.06 -5.83
N ASP A 20 -8.49 2.37 -6.52
CA ASP A 20 -9.67 1.49 -6.59
C ASP A 20 -9.43 0.13 -7.28
N ARG A 21 -8.27 -0.03 -7.95
CA ARG A 21 -7.89 -1.28 -8.64
C ARG A 21 -7.23 -2.29 -7.71
N ILE A 22 -6.64 -1.84 -6.61
CA ILE A 22 -5.93 -2.73 -5.68
C ILE A 22 -6.85 -3.21 -4.54
N SER A 23 -7.78 -2.37 -4.10
CA SER A 23 -8.78 -2.72 -3.09
C SER A 23 -9.98 -1.78 -3.15
N ARG A 24 -11.16 -2.31 -2.79
CA ARG A 24 -12.39 -1.53 -2.53
C ARG A 24 -12.68 -1.35 -1.04
N SER A 25 -11.85 -1.93 -0.18
CA SER A 25 -11.96 -1.89 1.28
C SER A 25 -10.73 -1.17 1.84
N ILE A 26 -10.97 -0.21 2.73
CA ILE A 26 -9.91 0.55 3.41
C ILE A 26 -9.11 -0.39 4.32
N LEU A 27 -9.79 -1.30 5.02
CA LEU A 27 -9.15 -2.32 5.86
C LEU A 27 -8.25 -3.25 5.05
N ASP A 28 -8.71 -3.75 3.91
CA ASP A 28 -7.90 -4.63 3.06
C ASP A 28 -6.69 -3.89 2.47
N PHE A 29 -6.87 -2.62 2.12
CA PHE A 29 -5.78 -1.76 1.67
C PHE A 29 -4.74 -1.54 2.77
N ALA A 30 -5.19 -1.19 3.99
CA ALA A 30 -4.32 -1.00 5.14
C ALA A 30 -3.49 -2.26 5.45
N ASN A 31 -4.13 -3.43 5.47
CA ASN A 31 -3.46 -4.71 5.69
C ASN A 31 -2.42 -5.02 4.59
N MET A 32 -2.74 -4.72 3.33
CA MET A 32 -1.81 -4.90 2.22
C MET A 32 -0.62 -3.95 2.30
N MET A 33 -0.85 -2.69 2.67
CA MET A 33 0.22 -1.71 2.84
C MET A 33 1.12 -2.04 4.04
N ALA A 34 0.56 -2.58 5.13
CA ALA A 34 1.33 -3.08 6.27
C ALA A 34 2.25 -4.23 5.85
N LEU A 35 1.75 -5.18 5.05
CA LEU A 35 2.58 -6.22 4.43
C LEU A 35 3.69 -5.59 3.57
N PHE A 36 3.36 -4.63 2.72
CA PHE A 36 4.39 -4.01 1.86
C PHE A 36 5.46 -3.31 2.69
N GLN A 37 5.10 -2.63 3.77
CA GLN A 37 6.06 -2.06 4.71
C GLN A 37 6.95 -3.12 5.40
N GLU A 38 6.38 -4.24 5.85
CA GLU A 38 7.13 -5.35 6.47
C GLU A 38 8.23 -5.87 5.54
N TYR A 39 7.96 -5.93 4.24
CA TYR A 39 8.89 -6.44 3.22
C TYR A 39 9.64 -5.32 2.46
N ASN A 40 9.61 -4.08 2.94
CA ASN A 40 10.25 -2.91 2.30
C ASN A 40 9.86 -2.70 0.82
N VAL A 41 8.59 -2.95 0.50
CA VAL A 41 8.02 -2.75 -0.83
C VAL A 41 7.36 -1.38 -0.90
N GLU A 42 7.72 -0.62 -1.93
CA GLU A 42 7.12 0.68 -2.21
C GLU A 42 5.82 0.53 -2.99
N PHE A 43 4.86 1.43 -2.75
CA PHE A 43 3.58 1.46 -3.44
C PHE A 43 3.33 2.85 -4.04
N ILE A 44 2.96 2.86 -5.32
CA ILE A 44 2.69 4.08 -6.08
C ILE A 44 1.36 3.94 -6.81
N SER A 45 0.45 4.91 -6.63
CA SER A 45 -0.69 5.13 -7.52
C SER A 45 -0.39 6.27 -8.50
N SER A 46 -0.64 6.03 -9.78
CA SER A 46 -0.30 6.99 -10.84
C SER A 46 -1.25 8.18 -10.89
N THR A 47 -2.54 8.00 -10.58
CA THR A 47 -3.56 9.06 -10.71
C THR A 47 -3.79 9.86 -9.43
N GLU A 48 -3.74 9.24 -8.24
CA GLU A 48 -4.03 9.94 -6.96
C GLU A 48 -2.80 10.60 -6.31
N LYS A 49 -1.62 10.58 -6.97
CA LYS A 49 -0.33 11.00 -6.38
C LYS A 49 -0.08 10.37 -4.99
N PHE A 50 -0.46 9.11 -4.82
CA PHE A 50 -0.20 8.38 -3.59
C PHE A 50 1.09 7.58 -3.74
N ASP A 51 2.15 8.02 -3.07
CA ASP A 51 3.47 7.42 -3.16
C ASP A 51 4.05 7.20 -1.76
N THR A 52 4.12 5.94 -1.32
CA THR A 52 4.60 5.57 0.01
C THR A 52 6.11 5.68 0.19
N SER A 53 6.87 5.95 -0.87
CA SER A 53 8.30 6.30 -0.76
C SER A 53 8.49 7.71 -0.18
N THR A 54 7.45 8.57 -0.24
CA THR A 54 7.51 9.96 0.26
C THR A 54 7.02 10.09 1.71
N PRO A 55 7.51 11.07 2.50
CA PRO A 55 7.01 11.32 3.85
C PRO A 55 5.50 11.59 3.91
N MET A 56 4.94 12.32 2.95
CA MET A 56 3.51 12.61 2.91
C MET A 56 2.67 11.37 2.58
N GLY A 57 3.11 10.53 1.64
CA GLY A 57 2.40 9.28 1.35
C GLY A 57 2.39 8.33 2.55
N ARG A 58 3.49 8.25 3.31
CA ARG A 58 3.52 7.49 4.58
C ARG A 58 2.59 8.08 5.64
N ALA A 59 2.53 9.40 5.77
CA ALA A 59 1.60 10.05 6.70
C ALA A 59 0.13 9.76 6.34
N MET A 60 -0.22 9.87 5.05
CA MET A 60 -1.57 9.57 4.56
C MET A 60 -1.93 8.09 4.76
N LEU A 61 -0.98 7.17 4.56
CA LEU A 61 -1.17 5.75 4.86
C LEU A 61 -1.50 5.52 6.34
N ASN A 62 -0.76 6.15 7.26
CA ASN A 62 -1.01 6.01 8.70
C ASN A 62 -2.42 6.52 9.08
N ILE A 63 -2.89 7.59 8.44
CA ILE A 63 -4.25 8.09 8.63
C ILE A 63 -5.27 7.03 8.17
N CYS A 64 -5.09 6.42 7.00
CA CYS A 64 -5.97 5.34 6.52
C CYS A 64 -6.00 4.15 7.48
N ILE A 65 -4.85 3.76 8.05
CA ILE A 65 -4.75 2.68 9.03
C ILE A 65 -5.54 3.01 10.30
N VAL A 66 -5.43 4.24 10.82
CA VAL A 66 -6.20 4.67 11.99
C VAL A 66 -7.69 4.58 11.72
N PHE A 67 -8.17 5.02 10.55
CA PHE A 67 -9.58 4.88 10.19
C PHE A 67 -10.03 3.43 10.04
N ALA A 68 -9.21 2.56 9.46
CA ALA A 68 -9.51 1.13 9.32
C ALA A 68 -9.69 0.42 10.67
N GLN A 69 -9.05 0.91 11.73
CA GLN A 69 -9.19 0.37 13.09
C GLN A 69 -10.45 0.86 13.82
N LEU A 70 -11.09 1.91 13.32
CA LEU A 70 -12.31 2.49 13.90
C LEU A 70 -13.59 1.92 13.30
N GLU A 71 -13.49 1.11 12.23
CA GLU A 71 -14.59 0.31 11.66
C GLU A 71 -14.94 -0.93 12.49
#